data_AF-A0A1B7LK27-F1
#
_entry.id   AF-A0A1B7LK27-F1
#
_cell.length_a   1.000
_cell.length_b   1.000
_cell.length_c   1.000
_cell.angle_alpha   90.00
_cell.angle_beta   90.00
_cell.angle_gamma   90.00
#
_symmetry.space_group_name_H-M   'P 1'
#
loop_
_entity.id
_entity.type
_entity.pdbx_description
1 polymer ?
#
loop_
_entity_poly.entity_id
_entity_poly.type
_entity_poly.pdbx_seq_one_letter_code
_entity_poly.pdbx_strand_id
1 'polypeptide(L)'
;MNNSIGVVKISDDVITVIAGIAASEIKGVYPLFGVNGNNSLNKKVISKGIKVTVGDNKTSIDINVAVDYGIKIPYVIRELQENVKNQIETFTGVKIQEINVCVQKVLSKA
;
A
#
# COMPACT_ATOMS: atom_id res chain seq x y z
N MET A 1 2.70 17.50 37.41
CA MET A 1 3.66 17.12 36.35
C MET A 1 2.88 16.79 35.10
N ASN A 2 2.46 17.82 34.39
CA ASN A 2 1.64 17.81 33.19
C ASN A 2 2.61 17.84 32.00
N ASN A 3 3.14 16.67 31.67
CA ASN A 3 4.01 16.49 30.52
C ASN A 3 3.13 16.49 29.26
N SER A 4 2.72 17.68 28.80
CA SER A 4 2.01 17.86 27.53
C SER A 4 3.02 17.74 26.38
N ILE A 5 3.66 16.59 26.23
CA ILE A 5 4.39 16.26 25.01
C ILE A 5 3.30 16.12 23.94
N GLY A 6 3.34 16.96 22.90
CA GLY A 6 2.27 17.08 21.91
C GLY A 6 1.83 15.75 21.26
N VAL A 7 0.71 15.79 20.54
CA VAL A 7 0.15 14.62 19.86
C VAL A 7 0.92 14.35 18.57
N VAL A 8 1.51 13.16 18.44
CA VAL A 8 2.09 12.68 17.18
C VAL A 8 0.96 12.22 16.28
N LYS A 9 0.76 12.91 15.15
CA LYS A 9 -0.21 12.54 14.13
C LYS A 9 0.53 12.17 12.85
N ILE A 10 0.25 10.98 12.33
CA ILE A 10 0.86 10.48 11.10
C ILE A 10 -0.12 10.73 9.97
N SER A 11 0.37 11.34 8.89
CA SER A 11 -0.44 11.57 7.70
C SER A 11 -0.60 10.28 6.90
N ASP A 12 -1.79 10.12 6.35
CA ASP A 12 -2.16 9.17 5.32
C ASP A 12 -1.19 9.14 4.13
N ASP A 13 -0.63 10.29 3.73
CA ASP A 13 0.38 10.36 2.66
C ASP A 13 1.63 9.56 3.00
N VAL A 14 2.10 9.61 4.26
CA VAL A 14 3.29 8.87 4.71
C VAL A 14 3.03 7.37 4.66
N ILE A 15 1.85 6.94 5.12
CA ILE A 15 1.43 5.54 5.09
C ILE A 15 1.34 5.05 3.64
N THR A 16 0.82 5.88 2.74
CA THR A 16 0.71 5.57 1.31
C THR A 16 2.07 5.34 0.66
N VAL A 17 3.06 6.17 1.00
CA VAL A 17 4.44 6.02 0.49
C VAL A 17 5.05 4.71 0.97
N ILE A 18 4.95 4.40 2.26
CA ILE A 18 5.49 3.16 2.84
C ILE A 18 4.81 1.94 2.21
N ALA A 19 3.48 1.96 2.08
CA ALA A 19 2.72 0.89 1.43
C ALA A 19 3.17 0.68 -0.02
N GLY A 20 3.44 1.75 -0.77
CA GLY A 20 3.92 1.67 -2.15
C GLY A 20 5.32 1.07 -2.27
N ILE A 21 6.22 1.42 -1.35
CA ILE A 21 7.57 0.84 -1.28
C ILE A 21 7.48 -0.64 -0.93
N ALA A 22 6.78 -0.98 0.16
CA ALA A 22 6.59 -2.36 0.61
C ALA A 22 5.92 -3.24 -0.47
N ALA A 23 4.96 -2.68 -1.21
CA ALA A 23 4.31 -3.40 -2.29
C ALA A 23 5.23 -3.66 -3.50
N SER A 24 6.19 -2.77 -3.75
CA SER A 24 7.13 -2.89 -4.86
C SER A 24 8.26 -3.90 -4.59
N GLU A 25 8.45 -4.32 -3.33
CA GLU A 25 9.45 -5.32 -2.95
C GLU A 25 8.99 -6.76 -3.22
N ILE A 26 7.69 -6.98 -3.36
CA ILE A 26 7.13 -8.31 -3.61
C ILE A 26 7.31 -8.68 -5.07
N LYS A 27 8.05 -9.77 -5.31
CA LYS A 27 8.31 -10.27 -6.67
C LYS A 27 7.01 -10.72 -7.33
N GLY A 28 6.79 -10.27 -8.56
CA GLY A 28 5.61 -10.61 -9.34
C GLY A 28 4.35 -9.83 -8.96
N VAL A 29 4.46 -8.82 -8.08
CA VAL A 29 3.41 -7.83 -7.80
C VAL A 29 3.88 -6.48 -8.30
N TYR A 30 2.99 -5.80 -9.01
CA TYR A 30 3.21 -4.45 -9.50
C TYR A 30 2.10 -3.56 -8.97
N PRO A 31 2.38 -2.64 -8.02
CA PRO A 31 1.38 -1.69 -7.57
C PRO A 31 0.92 -0.83 -8.74
N LEU A 32 -0.40 -0.77 -8.95
CA LEU A 32 -1.01 -0.04 -10.04
C LEU A 32 -1.34 1.37 -9.60
N PHE A 33 -0.52 2.32 -9.99
CA PHE A 33 -0.81 3.74 -9.76
C PHE A 33 -1.91 4.20 -10.72
N GLY A 34 -3.07 4.60 -10.17
CA GLY A 34 -4.24 5.01 -10.94
C GLY A 34 -3.92 6.07 -11.99
N VAL A 35 -4.01 5.69 -13.26
CA VAL A 35 -4.00 6.60 -14.41
C VAL A 35 -5.41 7.10 -14.61
N ASN A 36 -5.75 8.25 -14.03
CA ASN A 36 -6.88 9.03 -14.52
C ASN A 36 -6.45 9.64 -15.87
N GLY A 37 -6.76 8.96 -16.97
CA GLY A 37 -7.02 9.52 -18.30
C GLY A 37 -5.91 10.26 -19.05
N ASN A 38 -4.81 10.67 -18.43
CA ASN A 38 -3.84 11.57 -19.07
C ASN A 38 -2.45 10.93 -19.09
N ASN A 39 -1.98 10.71 -20.31
CA ASN A 39 -0.75 10.08 -20.75
C ASN A 39 0.54 10.78 -20.25
N SER A 40 0.76 10.81 -18.94
CA SER A 40 1.99 11.38 -18.36
C SER A 40 2.51 10.46 -17.27
N LEU A 41 3.52 9.66 -17.65
CA LEU A 41 4.47 8.93 -16.80
C LEU A 41 5.28 9.90 -15.91
N ASN A 42 4.60 10.75 -15.14
CA ASN A 42 5.27 11.60 -14.16
C ASN A 42 5.47 10.77 -12.89
N LYS A 43 6.74 10.50 -12.57
CA LYS A 43 7.31 9.89 -11.36
C LYS A 43 6.79 10.41 -10.00
N LYS A 44 5.78 11.29 -9.98
CA LYS A 44 5.28 12.00 -8.80
C LYS A 44 3.97 11.45 -8.22
N VAL A 45 3.39 10.38 -8.79
CA VAL A 45 2.06 9.92 -8.36
C VAL A 45 2.08 8.44 -7.98
N ILE A 46 2.89 8.11 -6.98
CA ILE A 46 2.88 6.80 -6.30
C ILE A 46 1.60 6.61 -5.45
N SER A 47 0.79 7.67 -5.28
CA SER A 47 -0.36 7.68 -4.37
C SER A 47 -1.72 7.32 -4.98
N LYS A 48 -1.86 7.15 -6.30
CA LYS A 48 -3.19 6.87 -6.91
C LYS A 48 -3.59 5.40 -6.97
N GLY A 49 -2.68 4.49 -6.63
CA GLY A 49 -2.95 3.05 -6.58
C GLY A 49 -3.37 2.53 -5.22
N ILE A 50 -3.04 3.29 -4.19
CA ILE A 50 -3.14 2.92 -2.79
C ILE A 50 -3.96 3.99 -2.11
N LYS A 51 -5.08 3.60 -1.51
CA LYS A 51 -5.94 4.48 -0.73
C LYS A 51 -5.82 4.09 0.73
N VAL A 52 -5.43 5.05 1.57
CA VAL A 52 -5.36 4.86 3.01
C VAL A 52 -6.52 5.61 3.65
N THR A 53 -7.25 4.93 4.53
CA THR A 53 -8.28 5.56 5.36
C THR A 53 -7.86 5.41 6.81
N VAL A 54 -7.53 6.54 7.44
CA VAL A 54 -7.17 6.60 8.86
C VAL A 54 -8.37 7.14 9.64
N GLY A 55 -9.02 6.28 10.42
CA GLY A 55 -9.98 6.68 11.44
C GLY A 55 -9.37 6.63 12.84
N ASP A 56 -10.14 7.03 13.86
CA ASP A 56 -9.67 7.12 15.25
C ASP A 56 -9.09 5.81 15.81
N ASN A 57 -9.59 4.66 15.33
CA ASN A 57 -9.14 3.33 15.77
C ASN A 57 -9.13 2.28 14.64
N LYS A 58 -9.41 2.70 13.41
CA LYS A 58 -9.57 1.80 12.26
C LYS A 58 -8.74 2.35 11.11
N THR A 59 -7.62 1.70 10.83
CA THR A 59 -6.79 2.00 9.67
C THR A 59 -7.02 0.91 8.65
N SER A 60 -7.54 1.30 7.48
CA SER A 60 -7.73 0.42 6.33
C SER A 60 -6.92 0.91 5.15
N ILE A 61 -6.40 -0.05 4.39
CA ILE A 61 -5.57 0.20 3.21
C ILE A 61 -6.14 -0.57 2.04
N ASP A 62 -6.47 0.12 0.96
CA ASP A 62 -6.89 -0.47 -0.30
C ASP A 62 -5.75 -0.35 -1.31
N ILE A 63 -5.30 -1.47 -1.89
CA ILE A 63 -4.18 -1.54 -2.82
C ILE A 63 -4.64 -2.16 -4.13
N ASN A 64 -4.46 -1.45 -5.24
CA ASN A 64 -4.64 -2.00 -6.57
C ASN A 64 -3.31 -2.54 -7.11
N VAL A 65 -3.30 -3.77 -7.60
CA VAL A 65 -2.09 -4.44 -8.10
C VAL A 65 -2.33 -5.15 -9.42
N ALA A 66 -1.24 -5.31 -10.17
CA ALA A 66 -1.12 -6.28 -11.24
C ALA A 66 -0.17 -7.40 -10.81
N VAL A 67 -0.39 -8.60 -11.35
CA VAL A 67 0.38 -9.78 -10.99
C VAL A 67 0.96 -10.46 -12.23
N ASP A 68 2.12 -11.09 -12.12
CA ASP A 68 2.69 -11.89 -13.21
C ASP A 68 1.85 -13.16 -13.50
N TYR A 69 1.80 -13.56 -14.77
CA TYR A 69 1.20 -14.83 -15.16
C TYR A 69 1.99 -16.02 -14.60
N GLY A 70 1.27 -17.05 -14.15
CA GLY A 70 1.88 -18.28 -13.62
C GLY A 70 2.24 -18.24 -12.13
N ILE A 71 1.94 -17.15 -11.41
CA ILE A 71 2.14 -17.08 -9.95
C ILE A 71 0.90 -17.54 -9.18
N LYS A 72 1.10 -18.08 -7.98
CA LYS A 72 0.02 -18.42 -7.06
C LYS A 72 -0.50 -17.14 -6.38
N ILE A 73 -1.50 -16.50 -6.99
CA ILE A 73 -2.06 -15.22 -6.51
C ILE A 73 -2.30 -15.20 -4.99
N PRO A 74 -3.00 -16.18 -4.37
CA PRO A 74 -3.29 -16.10 -2.93
C PRO A 74 -2.02 -16.12 -2.05
N TYR A 75 -0.97 -16.81 -2.49
CA TYR A 75 0.30 -16.85 -1.77
C TYR A 75 1.01 -15.50 -1.83
N VAL A 76 1.10 -14.93 -3.03
CA VAL A 76 1.79 -13.67 -3.28
C VAL A 76 1.05 -12.48 -2.65
N ILE A 77 -0.29 -12.48 -2.71
CA ILE A 77 -1.10 -11.45 -2.05
C ILE A 77 -0.97 -11.52 -0.53
N ARG A 78 -0.88 -12.72 0.05
CA ARG A 78 -0.64 -12.87 1.49
C ARG A 78 0.72 -12.31 1.89
N GLU A 79 1.77 -12.64 1.13
CA GLU A 79 3.11 -12.10 1.34
C GLU A 79 3.12 -10.56 1.26
N LEU A 80 2.41 -10.01 0.28
CA LEU A 80 2.20 -8.56 0.14
C LEU A 80 1.51 -7.94 1.35
N GLN A 81 0.41 -8.52 1.81
CA GLN A 81 -0.33 -8.02 2.97
C GLN A 81 0.53 -8.04 4.24
N GLU A 82 1.26 -9.15 4.47
CA GLU A 82 2.16 -9.29 5.62
C GLU A 82 3.31 -8.28 5.55
N ASN A 83 3.94 -8.09 4.38
CA ASN A 83 5.03 -7.12 4.22
C ASN A 83 4.56 -5.68 4.44
N VAL A 84 3.46 -5.28 3.79
CA VAL A 84 2.90 -3.92 3.93
C VAL A 84 2.51 -3.64 5.39
N LYS A 85 1.86 -4.60 6.05
CA LYS A 85 1.47 -4.48 7.45
C LYS A 85 2.69 -4.26 8.34
N ASN A 86 3.68 -5.15 8.23
CA ASN A 86 4.86 -5.15 9.08
C ASN A 86 5.64 -3.84 8.93
N GLN A 87 5.83 -3.35 7.70
CA GLN A 87 6.57 -2.12 7.47
C GLN A 87 5.84 -0.91 8.05
N ILE A 88 4.55 -0.76 7.81
CA ILE A 88 3.79 0.38 8.34
C ILE A 88 3.77 0.35 9.86
N GLU A 89 3.47 -0.80 10.47
CA GLU A 89 3.46 -0.93 11.94
C GLU A 89 4.84 -0.65 12.54
N THR A 90 5.92 -1.07 11.87
CA THR A 90 7.30 -0.83 12.33
C THR A 90 7.71 0.64 12.24
N PHE A 91 7.38 1.33 11.14
CA PHE A 91 7.80 2.72 10.92
C PHE A 91 6.90 3.75 11.58
N THR A 92 5.61 3.44 11.72
CA THR A 92 4.60 4.42 12.17
C THR A 92 3.99 4.08 13.53
N GLY A 93 4.10 2.83 13.98
CA GLY A 93 3.41 2.36 15.19
C GLY A 93 1.88 2.31 15.06
N VAL A 94 1.32 2.59 13.88
CA VAL A 94 -0.12 2.56 13.60
C VAL A 94 -0.55 1.12 13.38
N LYS A 95 -1.54 0.64 14.14
CA LYS A 95 -2.14 -0.68 13.93
C LYS A 95 -3.02 -0.67 12.68
N ILE A 96 -2.79 -1.63 11.79
CA ILE A 96 -3.61 -1.82 10.60
C ILE A 96 -4.67 -2.88 10.90
N GLN A 97 -5.94 -2.52 10.67
CA GLN A 97 -7.06 -3.43 10.88
C GLN A 97 -7.26 -4.34 9.67
N GLU A 98 -7.23 -3.76 8.47
CA GLU A 98 -7.52 -4.47 7.23
C GLU A 98 -6.67 -3.94 6.07
N ILE A 99 -6.23 -4.86 5.21
CA ILE A 99 -5.54 -4.56 3.96
C ILE A 99 -6.30 -5.26 2.84
N ASN A 100 -7.00 -4.49 2.04
CA ASN A 100 -7.75 -4.98 0.89
C ASN A 100 -6.86 -4.88 -0.34
N VAL A 101 -6.70 -6.00 -1.05
CA VAL A 101 -5.91 -6.03 -2.28
C VAL A 101 -6.80 -6.40 -3.45
N CYS A 102 -6.85 -5.53 -4.45
CA CYS A 102 -7.58 -5.75 -5.69
C CYS A 102 -6.61 -6.03 -6.83
N VAL A 103 -6.68 -7.25 -7.38
CA VAL A 103 -5.90 -7.63 -8.57
C VAL A 103 -6.67 -7.20 -9.81
N GLN A 104 -6.18 -6.16 -10.51
CA GLN A 104 -6.86 -5.62 -11.69
C GLN A 104 -6.38 -6.23 -13.01
N LYS A 105 -5.11 -6.66 -13.07
CA LYS A 105 -4.49 -7.17 -14.31
C LYS A 105 -3.54 -8.32 -14.03
N VAL A 106 -3.42 -9.22 -15.01
CA VAL A 106 -2.38 -10.24 -15.06
C VAL A 106 -1.43 -9.89 -16.21
N LEU A 107 -0.15 -9.75 -15.92
CA LEU A 107 0.90 -9.46 -16.89
C LEU A 107 1.44 -10.78 -17.44
N SER A 108 1.18 -11.06 -18.72
CA SER A 108 1.86 -12.12 -19.44
C SER A 108 3.15 -11.55 -20.01
N LYS A 109 4.29 -12.19 -19.74
CA LYS A 109 5.47 -11.98 -20.58
C LYS A 109 5.12 -12.45 -21.99
N ALA A 110 5.16 -11.53 -22.95
CA ALA A 110 5.26 -11.85 -24.36
C ALA A 110 6.71 -12.25 -24.69
#